data_AF-A0AAP5Q374-F1
#
_entry.id   AF-A0AAP5Q374-F1
#
_cell.length_a   1.000
_cell.length_b   1.000
_cell.length_c   1.000
_cell.angle_alpha   90.00
_cell.angle_beta   90.00
_cell.angle_gamma   90.00
#
_symmetry.space_group_name_H-M   'P 1'
#
loop_
_entity.id
_entity.type
_entity.pdbx_description
1 polymer ?
#
loop_
_entity_poly.entity_id
_entity_poly.type
_entity_poly.pdbx_seq_one_letter_code
_entity_poly.pdbx_strand_id
1 'polypeptide(L)'
;MQNLSDNEWIAQTTYCVAELYSRGTQQTLDLGKFQSNGNGHAEDNLIAALVAQTTNGTIAHGTYDLLIILNRSPCTSLMPELKANHVPACMTRLIDLQTNGLGNGQWRFNIQLNYRHLYGGNPATNWNRALNAFGVQQGAASGMAIMHGEGFNDVSVAIEMSKLQ
;
A
#
# COMPACT_ATOMS: atom_id res chain seq x y z
N MET A 1 -3.39 11.40 13.66
CA MET A 1 -3.66 9.98 13.32
C MET A 1 -4.87 9.42 14.04
N GLN A 2 -5.93 9.10 13.29
CA GLN A 2 -6.94 8.15 13.78
C GLN A 2 -6.36 6.74 13.71
N ASN A 3 -6.26 6.03 14.84
CA ASN A 3 -5.80 4.64 14.81
C ASN A 3 -6.89 3.70 14.26
N LEU A 4 -6.49 2.54 13.77
CA LEU A 4 -7.42 1.44 13.53
C LEU A 4 -7.87 0.85 14.88
N SER A 5 -9.17 0.65 15.03
CA SER A 5 -9.77 -0.06 16.16
C SER A 5 -9.47 -1.56 16.08
N ASP A 6 -9.64 -2.28 17.19
CA ASP A 6 -9.41 -3.73 17.24
C ASP A 6 -10.22 -4.49 16.18
N ASN A 7 -11.48 -4.09 15.96
CA ASN A 7 -12.34 -4.67 14.92
C ASN A 7 -11.79 -4.42 13.51
N GLU A 8 -11.26 -3.22 13.25
CA GLU A 8 -10.67 -2.87 11.95
C GLU A 8 -9.36 -3.64 11.72
N TRP A 9 -8.56 -3.87 12.77
CA TRP A 9 -7.33 -4.67 12.68
C TRP A 9 -7.59 -6.12 12.28
N ILE A 10 -8.65 -6.75 12.76
CA ILE A 10 -8.96 -8.16 12.48
C ILE A 10 -9.94 -8.36 11.30
N ALA A 11 -10.48 -7.29 10.74
CA ALA A 11 -11.48 -7.34 9.68
C ALA A 11 -10.95 -8.01 8.41
N GLN A 12 -11.86 -8.61 7.63
CA GLN A 12 -11.55 -9.09 6.27
C GLN A 12 -11.51 -7.96 5.25
N THR A 13 -12.26 -6.88 5.48
CA THR A 13 -12.13 -5.62 4.74
C THR A 13 -10.77 -4.99 5.03
N THR A 14 -10.11 -4.47 4.00
CA THR A 14 -8.88 -3.69 4.20
C THR A 14 -9.22 -2.29 4.72
N TYR A 15 -8.58 -1.90 5.81
CA TYR A 15 -8.60 -0.54 6.36
C TYR A 15 -7.21 0.06 6.25
N CYS A 16 -7.15 1.34 5.91
CA CYS A 16 -5.95 2.13 5.71
C CYS A 16 -6.06 3.43 6.51
N VAL A 17 -5.00 3.81 7.19
CA VAL A 17 -4.82 5.17 7.74
C VAL A 17 -3.55 5.73 7.13
N ALA A 18 -3.56 7.00 6.76
CA ALA A 18 -2.36 7.61 6.21
C ALA A 18 -2.09 9.02 6.75
N GLU A 19 -0.81 9.33 6.90
CA GLU A 19 -0.31 10.64 7.26
C GLU A 19 0.78 11.07 6.29
N LEU A 20 0.78 12.37 5.99
CA LEU A 20 1.73 12.97 5.08
C LEU A 20 2.55 14.02 5.82
N TYR A 21 3.87 13.91 5.74
CA TYR A 21 4.81 14.82 6.38
C TYR A 21 5.60 15.56 5.31
N SER A 22 5.56 16.90 5.32
CA SER A 22 6.35 17.69 4.39
C SER A 22 7.81 17.76 4.85
N ARG A 23 8.73 17.28 4.00
CA ARG A 23 10.17 17.43 4.23
C ARG A 23 10.57 18.88 3.91
N GLY A 24 10.41 19.76 4.89
CA GLY A 24 10.81 21.16 4.79
C GLY A 24 10.08 22.09 5.74
N THR A 25 8.83 21.77 6.09
CA THR A 25 8.01 22.60 6.99
C THR A 25 7.66 21.91 8.31
N GLN A 26 8.01 20.63 8.48
CA GLN A 26 7.59 19.77 9.61
C GLN A 26 6.07 19.74 9.82
N GLN A 27 5.28 20.15 8.81
CA GLN A 27 3.83 20.06 8.85
C GLN A 27 3.40 18.62 8.59
N THR A 28 2.46 18.15 9.41
CA THR A 28 1.79 16.87 9.26
C THR A 28 0.37 17.11 8.77
N LEU A 29 -0.01 16.41 7.71
CA LEU A 29 -1.37 16.38 7.20
C LEU A 29 -1.95 14.98 7.43
N ASP A 30 -2.99 14.90 8.26
CA ASP A 30 -3.78 13.68 8.41
C ASP A 30 -4.63 13.50 7.15
N LEU A 31 -4.33 12.47 6.35
CA LEU A 31 -5.10 12.16 5.14
C LEU A 31 -6.40 11.43 5.48
N GLY A 32 -6.53 10.93 6.71
CA GLY A 32 -7.70 10.26 7.22
C GLY A 32 -7.62 8.74 7.12
N LYS A 33 -8.81 8.14 7.22
CA LYS A 33 -9.02 6.70 7.23
C LYS A 33 -9.79 6.29 5.98
N PHE A 34 -9.30 5.26 5.30
CA PHE A 34 -9.86 4.69 4.07
C PHE A 34 -10.19 3.22 4.31
N GLN A 35 -11.20 2.73 3.61
CA GLN A 35 -11.57 1.31 3.63
C GLN A 35 -11.85 0.83 2.22
N SER A 36 -11.65 -0.46 1.97
CA SER A 36 -12.13 -1.08 0.74
C SER A 36 -13.66 -0.96 0.66
N ASN A 37 -14.16 -0.54 -0.50
CA ASN A 37 -15.58 -0.34 -0.76
C ASN A 37 -15.89 -0.55 -2.26
N GLY A 38 -17.11 -0.23 -2.70
CA GLY A 38 -17.52 -0.39 -4.10
C GLY A 38 -16.70 0.43 -5.11
N ASN A 39 -15.87 1.38 -4.66
CA ASN A 39 -15.03 2.23 -5.52
C ASN A 39 -13.59 1.71 -5.66
N GLY A 40 -13.19 0.71 -4.88
CA GLY A 40 -11.84 0.15 -4.94
C GLY A 40 -11.29 -0.29 -3.59
N HIS A 41 -10.00 -0.66 -3.59
CA HIS A 41 -9.28 -1.03 -2.38
C HIS A 41 -8.95 0.21 -1.54
N ALA A 42 -8.62 0.02 -0.25
CA ALA A 42 -8.32 1.13 0.65
C ALA A 42 -7.15 2.01 0.16
N GLU A 43 -6.14 1.38 -0.44
CA GLU A 43 -4.97 2.02 -1.06
C GLU A 43 -5.37 2.91 -2.25
N ASP A 44 -6.38 2.49 -3.00
CA ASP A 44 -6.86 3.23 -4.17
C ASP A 44 -7.58 4.50 -3.74
N ASN A 45 -8.38 4.38 -2.68
CA ASN A 45 -9.06 5.50 -2.04
C ASN A 45 -8.05 6.49 -1.43
N LEU A 46 -6.95 6.00 -0.87
CA LEU A 46 -5.83 6.84 -0.42
C LEU A 46 -5.18 7.60 -1.60
N ILE A 47 -4.81 6.91 -2.67
CA ILE A 47 -4.17 7.55 -3.84
C ILE A 47 -5.12 8.59 -4.46
N ALA A 48 -6.40 8.28 -4.59
CA ALA A 48 -7.40 9.23 -5.07
C ALA A 48 -7.49 10.47 -4.17
N ALA A 49 -7.42 10.30 -2.85
CA ALA A 49 -7.38 11.41 -1.91
C ALA A 49 -6.11 12.25 -2.07
N LEU A 50 -4.93 11.64 -2.24
CA LEU A 50 -3.69 12.35 -2.53
C LEU A 50 -3.81 13.19 -3.80
N VAL A 51 -4.30 12.61 -4.90
CA VAL A 51 -4.54 13.32 -6.16
C VAL A 51 -5.49 14.50 -5.96
N ALA A 52 -6.59 14.31 -5.23
CA ALA A 52 -7.52 15.39 -4.94
C ALA A 52 -6.85 16.53 -4.15
N GLN A 53 -6.03 16.21 -3.13
CA GLN A 53 -5.32 17.20 -2.33
C GLN A 53 -4.24 17.94 -3.14
N THR A 54 -3.57 17.29 -4.09
CA THR A 54 -2.63 17.96 -5.00
C THR A 54 -3.35 18.83 -6.02
N THR A 55 -4.45 18.35 -6.61
CA THR A 55 -5.24 19.10 -7.60
C THR A 55 -5.90 20.34 -6.98
N ASN A 56 -6.36 20.25 -5.74
CA ASN A 56 -6.97 21.37 -5.02
C ASN A 56 -5.94 22.38 -4.50
N GLY A 57 -4.64 22.11 -4.64
CA GLY A 57 -3.57 22.98 -4.14
C GLY A 57 -3.37 22.95 -2.63
N THR A 58 -3.99 22.01 -1.91
CA THR A 58 -3.77 21.81 -0.47
C THR A 58 -2.33 21.38 -0.19
N ILE A 59 -1.78 20.52 -1.05
CA ILE A 59 -0.41 20.03 -0.96
C ILE A 59 0.43 20.74 -2.04
N ALA A 60 1.40 21.54 -1.61
CA ALA A 60 2.36 22.20 -2.51
C ALA A 60 3.30 21.20 -3.20
N HIS A 61 4.00 21.61 -4.27
CA HIS A 61 5.05 20.79 -4.87
C HIS A 61 6.17 20.53 -3.86
N GLY A 62 6.74 19.32 -3.87
CA GLY A 62 7.83 18.97 -2.98
C GLY A 62 7.96 17.48 -2.70
N THR A 63 8.74 17.16 -1.68
CA THR A 63 9.00 15.80 -1.21
C THR A 63 8.35 15.58 0.15
N TYR A 64 7.71 14.43 0.30
CA TYR A 64 6.95 14.07 1.47
C TYR A 64 7.38 12.71 2.01
N ASP A 65 7.23 12.50 3.32
CA ASP A 65 7.15 11.17 3.91
C ASP A 65 5.67 10.80 4.03
N LEU A 66 5.30 9.65 3.45
CA LEU A 66 3.94 9.13 3.48
C LEU A 66 3.92 7.89 4.35
N LEU A 67 3.32 8.00 5.54
CA LEU A 67 3.09 6.86 6.41
C LEU A 67 1.74 6.23 6.06
N ILE A 68 1.74 4.95 5.74
CA ILE A 68 0.56 4.15 5.40
C ILE A 68 0.46 3.01 6.41
N ILE A 69 -0.65 2.92 7.12
CA ILE A 69 -0.92 1.86 8.10
C ILE A 69 -2.15 1.07 7.63
N LEU A 70 -1.97 -0.23 7.39
CA LEU A 70 -3.00 -1.12 6.91
C LEU A 70 -3.24 -2.28 7.87
N ASN A 71 -4.47 -2.76 7.96
CA ASN A 71 -4.70 -4.06 8.62
C ASN A 71 -4.19 -5.24 7.78
N ARG A 72 -4.14 -5.11 6.45
CA ARG A 72 -3.70 -6.15 5.51
C ARG A 72 -2.69 -5.59 4.50
N SER A 73 -1.70 -6.39 4.11
CA SER A 73 -0.73 -5.99 3.09
C SER A 73 -1.43 -5.64 1.78
N PRO A 74 -0.86 -4.75 0.94
CA PRO A 74 -1.43 -4.50 -0.37
C PRO A 74 -1.43 -5.75 -1.25
N CYS A 75 -2.47 -5.88 -2.09
CA CYS A 75 -2.55 -6.98 -3.02
C CYS A 75 -1.51 -6.86 -4.14
N THR A 76 -1.11 -8.00 -4.69
CA THR A 76 -0.19 -8.13 -5.84
C THR A 76 -0.76 -9.10 -6.86
N SER A 77 -0.51 -8.83 -8.13
CA SER A 77 -0.83 -9.71 -9.25
C SER A 77 0.41 -9.91 -10.10
N LEU A 78 0.76 -11.16 -10.41
CA LEU A 78 1.85 -11.51 -11.34
C LEU A 78 1.42 -11.53 -12.80
N MET A 79 0.21 -11.07 -13.12
CA MET A 79 -0.29 -11.04 -14.50
C MET A 79 -0.43 -9.60 -14.99
N PRO A 80 0.64 -9.02 -15.58
CA PRO A 80 0.53 -7.78 -16.35
C PRO A 80 -0.39 -7.90 -17.58
N GLU A 81 -0.66 -9.13 -18.04
CA GLU A 81 -1.16 -9.39 -19.39
C GLU A 81 -2.63 -9.86 -19.46
N LEU A 82 -3.28 -10.15 -18.33
CA LEU A 82 -4.68 -10.61 -18.36
C LEU A 82 -5.67 -9.45 -18.22
N LYS A 83 -5.93 -8.89 -19.41
CA LYS A 83 -7.04 -8.01 -19.83
C LYS A 83 -6.73 -6.52 -19.73
N ALA A 84 -6.86 -5.83 -20.87
CA ALA A 84 -6.73 -4.39 -21.08
C ALA A 84 -7.59 -3.47 -20.17
N ASN A 85 -8.39 -4.05 -19.27
CA ASN A 85 -9.28 -3.37 -18.34
C ASN A 85 -8.96 -3.70 -16.86
N HIS A 86 -7.85 -4.36 -16.56
CA HIS A 86 -7.47 -4.67 -15.18
C HIS A 86 -6.74 -3.48 -14.56
N VAL A 87 -7.30 -2.95 -13.47
CA VAL A 87 -6.63 -1.95 -12.65
C VAL A 87 -5.35 -2.58 -12.06
N PRO A 88 -4.17 -1.93 -12.13
CA PRO A 88 -2.95 -2.49 -11.58
C PRO A 88 -3.10 -2.86 -10.11
N ALA A 89 -2.40 -3.89 -9.64
CA ALA A 89 -2.48 -4.30 -8.23
C ALA A 89 -2.08 -3.14 -7.28
N CYS A 90 -2.60 -3.14 -6.05
CA CYS A 90 -2.37 -2.05 -5.10
C CYS A 90 -0.89 -1.81 -4.83
N MET A 91 -0.11 -2.89 -4.68
CA MET A 91 1.34 -2.77 -4.50
C MET A 91 2.02 -2.09 -5.70
N THR A 92 1.65 -2.45 -6.93
CA THR A 92 2.21 -1.83 -8.15
C THR A 92 1.93 -0.33 -8.19
N ARG A 93 0.75 0.11 -7.76
CA ARG A 93 0.40 1.54 -7.70
C ARG A 93 1.14 2.29 -6.61
N LEU A 94 1.37 1.66 -5.45
CA LEU A 94 2.21 2.24 -4.42
C LEU A 94 3.68 2.34 -4.88
N ILE A 95 4.18 1.34 -5.62
CA ILE A 95 5.52 1.39 -6.24
C ILE A 95 5.59 2.55 -7.22
N ASP A 96 4.59 2.70 -8.10
CA ASP A 96 4.54 3.83 -9.03
C ASP A 96 4.53 5.18 -8.29
N LEU A 97 3.73 5.32 -7.23
CA LEU A 97 3.71 6.52 -6.38
C LEU A 97 5.06 6.81 -5.72
N GLN A 98 5.75 5.80 -5.20
CA GLN A 98 7.09 5.91 -4.61
C GLN A 98 8.14 6.32 -5.67
N THR A 99 8.06 5.75 -6.87
CA THR A 99 9.13 5.86 -7.87
C THR A 99 8.96 7.11 -8.74
N ASN A 100 7.73 7.38 -9.16
CA ASN A 100 7.40 8.44 -10.12
C ASN A 100 6.71 9.64 -9.47
N GLY A 101 6.10 9.45 -8.29
CA GLY A 101 5.34 10.51 -7.63
C GLY A 101 4.06 10.87 -8.38
N LEU A 102 3.48 12.03 -8.07
CA LEU A 102 2.34 12.60 -8.80
C LEU A 102 2.78 13.80 -9.65
N GLY A 103 2.00 14.10 -10.69
CA GLY A 103 2.21 15.28 -11.54
C GLY A 103 3.58 15.30 -12.23
N ASN A 104 3.99 14.18 -12.84
CA ASN A 104 5.33 14.01 -13.44
C ASN A 104 6.46 14.28 -12.43
N GLY A 105 6.30 13.84 -11.18
CA GLY A 105 7.31 13.95 -10.12
C GLY A 105 7.37 15.32 -9.43
N GLN A 106 6.36 16.17 -9.60
CA GLN A 106 6.19 17.43 -8.85
C GLN A 106 5.90 17.19 -7.37
N TRP A 107 5.24 16.08 -7.05
CA TRP A 107 5.05 15.59 -5.68
C TRP A 107 5.73 14.23 -5.56
N ARG A 108 6.77 14.15 -4.72
CA ARG A 108 7.52 12.92 -4.46
C ARG A 108 7.19 12.38 -3.08
N PHE A 109 7.10 11.07 -2.96
CA PHE A 109 6.71 10.40 -1.72
C PHE A 109 7.77 9.38 -1.34
N ASN A 110 8.21 9.43 -0.08
CA ASN A 110 8.96 8.36 0.56
C ASN A 110 7.97 7.59 1.42
N ILE A 111 7.60 6.39 0.98
CA ILE A 111 6.54 5.60 1.60
C ILE A 111 7.12 4.78 2.75
N GLN A 112 6.47 4.89 3.91
CA GLN A 112 6.57 3.96 5.02
C GLN A 112 5.28 3.14 5.06
N LEU A 113 5.38 1.83 4.84
CA LEU A 113 4.24 0.93 4.78
C LEU A 113 4.25 -0.01 5.99
N ASN A 114 3.24 0.12 6.83
CA ASN A 114 3.01 -0.75 7.98
C ASN A 114 1.77 -1.59 7.71
N TYR A 115 1.86 -2.90 7.88
CA TYR A 115 0.66 -3.74 7.81
C TYR A 115 0.66 -4.85 8.86
N ARG A 116 -0.52 -5.24 9.34
CA ARG A 116 -0.64 -6.30 10.36
C ARG A 116 -0.68 -7.71 9.79
N HIS A 117 -1.46 -7.97 8.74
CA HIS A 117 -1.63 -9.31 8.19
C HIS A 117 -1.22 -9.37 6.73
N LEU A 118 -0.56 -10.43 6.30
CA LEU A 118 -0.37 -10.68 4.87
C LEU A 118 -1.72 -10.98 4.18
N TYR A 119 -2.02 -10.30 3.07
CA TYR A 119 -3.27 -10.49 2.32
C TYR A 119 -3.34 -11.89 1.68
N GLY A 120 -4.55 -12.45 1.59
CA GLY A 120 -4.81 -13.82 1.09
C GLY A 120 -5.21 -14.80 2.19
N GLY A 121 -6.31 -14.52 2.90
CA GLY A 121 -6.71 -15.13 4.19
C GLY A 121 -7.00 -16.64 4.26
N ASN A 122 -6.61 -17.47 3.28
CA ASN A 122 -6.71 -18.93 3.41
C ASN A 122 -5.33 -19.59 3.30
N PRO A 123 -4.83 -20.26 4.37
CA PRO A 123 -3.62 -21.10 4.34
C PRO A 123 -3.69 -22.22 3.30
N ALA A 124 -4.86 -22.61 2.82
CA ALA A 124 -5.00 -23.58 1.73
C ALA A 124 -4.58 -23.03 0.36
N THR A 125 -4.40 -21.72 0.22
CA THR A 125 -3.95 -21.06 -1.02
C THR A 125 -2.62 -20.34 -0.80
N ASN A 126 -1.58 -21.09 -0.42
CA ASN A 126 -0.22 -20.58 -0.16
C ASN A 126 0.31 -19.73 -1.32
N TRP A 127 -0.10 -20.03 -2.56
CA TRP A 127 0.25 -19.26 -3.74
C TRP A 127 -0.16 -17.78 -3.64
N ASN A 128 -1.42 -17.46 -3.33
CA ASN A 128 -1.88 -16.07 -3.26
C ASN A 128 -1.16 -15.28 -2.16
N ARG A 129 -0.87 -15.91 -1.03
CA ARG A 129 -0.07 -15.29 0.03
C ARG A 129 1.37 -15.04 -0.43
N ALA A 130 1.99 -16.00 -1.13
CA ALA A 130 3.31 -15.82 -1.72
C ALA A 130 3.36 -14.71 -2.77
N LEU A 131 2.33 -14.56 -3.61
CA LEU A 131 2.21 -13.43 -4.55
C LEU A 131 2.22 -12.08 -3.81
N ASN A 132 1.43 -11.95 -2.75
CA ASN A 132 1.37 -10.71 -1.97
C ASN A 132 2.69 -10.45 -1.23
N ALA A 133 3.33 -11.49 -0.69
CA ALA A 133 4.63 -11.36 -0.05
C ALA A 133 5.73 -10.98 -1.05
N PHE A 134 5.68 -11.52 -2.27
CA PHE A 134 6.56 -11.12 -3.36
C PHE A 134 6.36 -9.65 -3.73
N GLY A 135 5.12 -9.17 -3.86
CA GLY A 135 4.91 -7.74 -4.11
C GLY A 135 5.39 -6.86 -2.96
N VAL A 136 5.24 -7.30 -1.70
CA VAL A 136 5.86 -6.61 -0.56
C VAL A 136 7.38 -6.52 -0.72
N GLN A 137 8.05 -7.60 -1.16
CA GLN A 137 9.48 -7.53 -1.47
C GLN A 137 9.80 -6.56 -2.61
N GLN A 138 8.96 -6.49 -3.65
CA GLN A 138 9.11 -5.50 -4.73
C GLN A 138 8.96 -4.06 -4.22
N GLY A 139 8.01 -3.81 -3.31
CA GLY A 139 7.86 -2.51 -2.65
C GLY A 139 9.09 -2.12 -1.83
N ALA A 140 9.67 -3.07 -1.09
CA ALA A 140 10.92 -2.83 -0.38
C ALA A 140 12.08 -2.54 -1.36
N ALA A 141 12.16 -3.28 -2.47
CA ALA A 141 13.17 -3.08 -3.50
C ALA A 141 13.02 -1.72 -4.24
N SER A 142 11.82 -1.14 -4.28
CA SER A 142 11.60 0.22 -4.80
C SER A 142 11.97 1.33 -3.79
N GLY A 143 12.52 0.98 -2.63
CA GLY A 143 12.94 1.92 -1.59
C GLY A 143 11.87 2.30 -0.57
N MET A 144 10.71 1.61 -0.54
CA MET A 144 9.76 1.80 0.56
C MET A 144 10.32 1.21 1.85
N ALA A 145 10.11 1.90 2.97
CA ALA A 145 10.36 1.33 4.28
C ALA A 145 9.15 0.48 4.68
N ILE A 146 9.31 -0.84 4.78
CA ILE A 146 8.21 -1.75 5.08
C ILE A 146 8.36 -2.33 6.49
N MET A 147 7.34 -2.15 7.33
CA MET A 147 7.20 -2.82 8.60
C MET A 147 6.08 -3.85 8.51
N HIS A 148 6.47 -5.12 8.49
CA HIS A 148 5.55 -6.25 8.30
C HIS A 148 5.07 -6.83 9.63
N GLY A 149 3.80 -7.21 9.67
CA GLY A 149 3.19 -7.93 10.78
C GLY A 149 3.15 -9.46 10.58
N GLU A 150 2.10 -10.09 11.09
CA GLU A 150 1.87 -11.52 11.08
C GLU A 150 1.79 -12.13 9.68
N GLY A 151 2.33 -13.35 9.53
CA GLY A 151 2.16 -14.19 8.34
C GLY A 151 3.12 -13.92 7.18
N PHE A 152 4.06 -12.98 7.30
CA PHE A 152 5.14 -12.75 6.33
C PHE A 152 6.26 -13.82 6.43
N ASN A 153 6.57 -14.27 7.64
CA ASN A 153 7.60 -15.30 7.91
C ASN A 153 7.04 -16.74 7.94
N ASP A 154 5.92 -16.98 7.26
CA ASP A 154 5.30 -18.30 7.19
C ASP A 154 6.11 -19.22 6.26
N VAL A 155 6.59 -20.35 6.76
CA VAL A 155 7.45 -21.29 5.99
C VAL A 155 6.75 -21.76 4.71
N SER A 156 5.43 -21.95 4.75
CA SER A 156 4.64 -22.33 3.58
C SER A 156 4.62 -21.25 2.50
N VAL A 157 4.62 -19.98 2.93
CA VAL A 157 4.72 -18.82 2.03
C VAL A 157 6.12 -18.72 1.44
N ALA A 158 7.17 -18.93 2.25
CA ALA A 158 8.55 -18.90 1.77
C ALA A 158 8.83 -19.96 0.69
N ILE A 159 8.29 -21.17 0.84
CA ILE A 159 8.41 -22.27 -0.15
C ILE A 159 7.72 -21.89 -1.46
N GLU A 160 6.53 -21.29 -1.41
CA GLU A 160 5.84 -20.86 -2.63
C GLU A 160 6.53 -19.66 -3.28
N MET A 161 7.10 -18.73 -2.49
CA MET A 161 7.86 -17.59 -3.00
C MET A 161 9.13 -18.01 -3.75
N SER A 162 9.81 -19.09 -3.34
CA SER A 162 11.00 -19.56 -4.07
C SER A 162 10.68 -20.06 -5.48
N LYS A 163 9.41 -20.28 -5.82
CA LYS A 163 8.96 -20.63 -7.18
C LYS A 163 8.73 -19.41 -8.07
N LEU A 164 8.80 -18.21 -7.51
CA LEU A 164 8.60 -16.92 -8.20
C LEU A 164 9.91 -16.23 -8.60
N GLN A 165 11.05 -16.76 -8.15
CA GLN A 165 12.40 -16.27 -8.41
C GLN A 165 13.06 -17.08 -9.53
#